data_AF-A0AAN6SM57-F1
#
_entry.id   AF-A0AAN6SM57-F1
#
_cell.length_a   1.000
_cell.length_b   1.000
_cell.length_c   1.000
_cell.angle_alpha   90.00
_cell.angle_beta   90.00
_cell.angle_gamma   90.00
#
_symmetry.space_group_name_H-M   'P 1'
#
loop_
_entity.id
_entity.type
_entity.pdbx_description
1 polymer ?
#
loop_
_entity_poly.entity_id
_entity_poly.type
_entity_poly.pdbx_seq_one_letter_code
_entity_poly.pdbx_strand_id
1 'polypeptide(L)'
;MLLYDRLFNHNRLRAIIFTCTVREAEHLARFLKLILGGLSKWHGDKTAYEKEALGLKDLQGNKTRQYLGFATAFDADGKPTEFIEHDPFRELLFRWHKELNTALRSCLNGMEWMHIRNAITVLKGVIDFFPAINFMADKFLEQLKTITEREAASKNAPESEHGHRVDLSVTAQTIYSELQKRKSKWILVQAFRPGLPKREAKDEARVAPANSSLRASAAEFKPNASKRHKRCGLEAGPANHEYGTSDHTKTCLYPRLDSRAPTRATQVLNPPKWQGAGECWEGA
;
A
#
# COMPACT_ATOMS: atom_id res chain seq x y z
N MET A 1 -2.28 -21.08 1.33
CA MET A 1 -1.48 -19.91 0.87
C MET A 1 -2.20 -19.11 -0.19
N LEU A 2 -2.24 -19.61 -1.44
CA LEU A 2 -2.64 -18.88 -2.65
C LEU A 2 -3.93 -18.04 -2.53
N LEU A 3 -4.96 -18.50 -1.82
CA LEU A 3 -6.20 -17.74 -1.65
C LEU A 3 -6.00 -16.44 -0.86
N TYR A 4 -5.37 -16.50 0.31
CA TYR A 4 -5.15 -15.31 1.15
C TYR A 4 -4.14 -14.35 0.53
N ASP A 5 -3.10 -14.87 -0.14
CA ASP A 5 -2.16 -14.03 -0.90
C ASP A 5 -2.84 -13.26 -2.05
N ARG A 6 -3.78 -13.90 -2.77
CA ARG A 6 -4.59 -13.25 -3.80
C ARG A 6 -5.65 -12.31 -3.21
N LEU A 7 -6.23 -12.65 -2.05
CA LEU A 7 -7.25 -11.83 -1.39
C LEU A 7 -6.64 -10.54 -0.84
N PHE A 8 -5.54 -10.64 -0.10
CA PHE A 8 -4.92 -9.50 0.56
C PHE A 8 -4.06 -8.64 -0.36
N ASN A 9 -3.77 -9.07 -1.60
CA ASN A 9 -3.05 -8.26 -2.59
C ASN A 9 -3.59 -6.83 -2.68
N HIS A 10 -2.73 -5.83 -2.45
CA HIS A 10 -3.18 -4.45 -2.27
C HIS A 10 -3.94 -3.87 -3.48
N ASN A 11 -3.53 -4.22 -4.71
CA ASN A 11 -4.21 -3.75 -5.93
C ASN A 11 -5.60 -4.36 -6.06
N ARG A 12 -5.74 -5.66 -5.73
CA ARG A 12 -7.03 -6.34 -5.77
C ARG A 12 -7.99 -5.84 -4.69
N LEU A 13 -7.50 -5.64 -3.46
CA LEU A 13 -8.31 -5.02 -2.39
C LEU A 13 -8.76 -3.61 -2.77
N ARG A 14 -7.86 -2.77 -3.28
CA ARG A 14 -8.18 -1.40 -3.74
C ARG A 14 -9.26 -1.42 -4.83
N ALA A 15 -9.14 -2.31 -5.82
CA ALA A 15 -10.14 -2.45 -6.88
C ALA A 15 -11.51 -2.88 -6.33
N ILE A 16 -11.56 -3.87 -5.42
CA ILE A 16 -12.81 -4.31 -4.80
C ILE A 16 -13.47 -3.16 -4.02
N ILE A 17 -12.72 -2.48 -3.14
CA ILE A 17 -13.22 -1.35 -2.31
C ILE A 17 -13.73 -0.20 -3.18
N PHE A 18 -13.08 0.05 -4.32
CA PHE A 18 -13.50 1.03 -5.32
C PHE A 18 -14.85 0.65 -5.95
N THR A 19 -15.01 -0.61 -6.37
CA THR A 19 -16.23 -1.08 -7.07
C THR A 19 -17.43 -1.36 -6.16
N CYS A 20 -17.22 -1.55 -4.85
CA CYS A 20 -18.31 -1.84 -3.93
C CYS A 20 -19.30 -0.68 -3.77
N THR A 21 -20.59 -1.00 -3.69
CA THR A 21 -21.57 -0.13 -3.04
C THR A 21 -21.27 0.01 -1.53
N VAL A 22 -21.85 1.02 -0.88
CA VAL A 22 -21.72 1.22 0.58
C VAL A 22 -22.13 -0.04 1.37
N ARG A 23 -23.19 -0.71 0.93
CA ARG A 23 -23.68 -1.95 1.56
C ARG A 23 -22.72 -3.11 1.34
N GLU A 24 -22.13 -3.27 0.16
CA GLU A 24 -21.11 -4.31 -0.07
C GLU A 24 -19.83 -4.05 0.71
N ALA A 25 -19.43 -2.78 0.88
CA ALA A 25 -18.29 -2.41 1.72
C ALA A 25 -18.48 -2.85 3.18
N GLU A 26 -19.69 -2.78 3.74
CA GLU A 26 -19.99 -3.35 5.07
C GLU A 26 -19.83 -4.87 5.13
N HIS A 27 -20.32 -5.59 4.11
CA HIS A 27 -20.22 -7.05 4.05
C HIS A 27 -18.77 -7.50 3.87
N LEU A 28 -18.00 -6.80 3.02
CA LEU A 28 -16.56 -6.97 2.87
C LEU A 28 -15.83 -6.72 4.20
N ALA A 29 -16.21 -5.67 4.93
CA ALA A 29 -15.63 -5.37 6.24
C ALA A 29 -15.88 -6.49 7.26
N ARG A 30 -17.11 -7.04 7.31
CA ARG A 30 -17.48 -8.20 8.15
C ARG A 30 -16.71 -9.46 7.74
N PHE A 31 -16.60 -9.73 6.45
CA PHE A 31 -15.83 -10.87 5.91
C PHE A 31 -14.34 -10.78 6.28
N LEU A 32 -13.71 -9.62 6.06
CA LEU A 32 -12.32 -9.38 6.45
C LEU A 32 -12.14 -9.45 7.97
N LYS A 33 -13.09 -8.96 8.78
CA LYS A 33 -13.07 -9.09 10.24
C LYS A 33 -13.03 -10.56 10.68
N LEU A 34 -13.87 -11.42 10.10
CA LEU A 34 -13.93 -12.85 10.43
C LEU A 34 -12.60 -13.56 10.07
N ILE A 35 -12.04 -13.27 8.90
CA ILE A 35 -10.73 -13.79 8.48
C ILE A 35 -9.63 -13.33 9.45
N LEU A 36 -9.53 -12.02 9.69
CA LEU A 36 -8.49 -11.45 10.56
C LEU A 36 -8.64 -11.93 12.02
N GLY A 37 -9.86 -12.20 12.50
CA GLY A 37 -10.08 -12.80 13.82
C GLY A 37 -9.52 -14.21 13.95
N GLY A 38 -9.78 -15.08 12.96
CA GLY A 38 -9.20 -16.42 12.90
C GLY A 38 -7.67 -16.39 12.81
N LEU A 39 -7.12 -15.54 11.92
CA LEU A 39 -5.69 -15.37 11.76
C LEU A 39 -5.01 -14.78 13.02
N SER A 40 -5.66 -13.83 13.70
CA SER A 40 -5.15 -13.23 14.94
C SER A 40 -5.14 -14.21 16.10
N LYS A 41 -6.11 -15.15 16.16
CA LYS A 41 -6.10 -16.24 17.15
C LYS A 41 -4.89 -17.15 16.93
N TRP A 42 -4.66 -17.58 15.68
CA TRP A 42 -3.51 -18.41 15.34
C TRP A 42 -2.17 -17.69 15.50
N HIS A 43 -2.13 -16.36 15.40
CA HIS A 43 -0.91 -15.58 15.64
C HIS A 43 -0.49 -15.60 17.11
N GLY A 44 -1.45 -15.44 18.03
CA GLY A 44 -1.21 -15.45 19.48
C GLY A 44 -1.01 -16.85 20.07
N ASP A 45 -1.61 -17.89 19.50
CA ASP A 45 -1.59 -19.25 20.03
C ASP A 45 -1.08 -20.27 18.99
N LYS A 46 0.14 -20.78 19.22
CA LYS A 46 0.78 -21.83 18.42
C LYS A 46 0.00 -23.16 18.47
N THR A 47 -0.62 -23.50 19.59
CA THR A 47 -1.36 -24.75 19.74
C THR A 47 -2.68 -24.72 18.96
N ALA A 48 -3.38 -23.57 18.96
CA ALA A 48 -4.52 -23.34 18.08
C ALA A 48 -4.12 -23.37 16.61
N TYR A 49 -2.98 -22.76 16.22
CA TYR A 49 -2.49 -22.84 14.84
C TYR A 49 -2.24 -24.29 14.39
N GLU A 50 -1.50 -25.08 15.16
CA GLU A 50 -1.21 -26.47 14.80
C GLU A 50 -2.49 -27.31 14.70
N LYS A 51 -3.41 -27.18 15.68
CA LYS A 51 -4.67 -27.94 15.71
C LYS A 51 -5.66 -27.52 14.61
N GLU A 52 -5.85 -26.24 14.39
CA GLU A 52 -6.95 -25.71 13.56
C GLU A 52 -6.50 -25.35 12.13
N ALA A 53 -5.28 -24.84 11.95
CA ALA A 53 -4.77 -24.43 10.64
C ALA A 53 -4.06 -25.58 9.90
N LEU A 54 -3.31 -26.42 10.62
CA LEU A 54 -2.64 -27.60 10.03
C LEU A 54 -3.48 -28.89 10.15
N GLY A 55 -4.50 -28.89 11.01
CA GLY A 55 -5.32 -30.07 11.27
C GLY A 55 -4.55 -31.16 12.02
N LEU A 56 -3.68 -30.77 12.95
CA LEU A 56 -2.86 -31.71 13.73
C LEU A 56 -3.77 -32.63 14.56
N LYS A 57 -3.73 -33.93 14.23
CA LYS A 57 -4.37 -35.00 15.02
C LYS A 57 -3.31 -35.97 15.49
N ASP A 58 -3.30 -36.22 16.79
CA ASP A 58 -2.57 -37.33 17.37
C ASP A 58 -3.40 -38.60 17.17
N LEU A 59 -2.94 -39.46 16.26
CA LEU A 59 -3.50 -40.79 16.06
C LEU A 59 -2.43 -41.78 16.52
N GLN A 60 -2.64 -42.35 17.71
CA GLN A 60 -1.83 -43.44 18.26
C GLN A 60 -0.33 -43.08 18.38
N GLY A 61 -0.01 -41.84 18.74
CA GLY A 61 1.36 -41.34 18.87
C GLY A 61 1.95 -40.79 17.57
N ASN A 62 1.25 -40.94 16.44
CA ASN A 62 1.64 -40.34 15.17
C ASN A 62 0.89 -39.02 14.93
N LYS A 63 1.63 -37.92 14.94
CA LYS A 63 1.13 -36.55 14.72
C LYS A 63 0.92 -36.29 13.23
N THR A 64 -0.29 -36.55 12.74
CA THR A 64 -0.65 -36.29 11.34
C THR A 64 -1.22 -34.89 11.14
N ARG A 65 -0.75 -34.18 10.10
CA ARG A 65 -1.28 -32.88 9.65
C ARG A 65 -2.10 -33.13 8.38
N GLN A 66 -3.34 -32.64 8.33
CA GLN A 66 -4.32 -33.07 7.32
C GLN A 66 -4.83 -31.94 6.41
N TYR A 67 -4.59 -30.67 6.76
CA TYR A 67 -5.17 -29.54 6.03
C TYR A 67 -4.21 -28.91 5.02
N LEU A 68 -4.69 -28.81 3.77
CA LEU A 68 -3.93 -28.29 2.62
C LEU A 68 -3.67 -26.77 2.69
N GLY A 69 -4.36 -26.05 3.59
CA GLY A 69 -4.37 -24.57 3.62
C GLY A 69 -3.01 -23.92 3.84
N PHE A 70 -2.11 -24.61 4.56
CA PHE A 70 -0.77 -24.14 4.92
C PHE A 70 0.35 -25.11 4.46
N ALA A 71 0.04 -26.03 3.55
CA ALA A 71 1.04 -26.89 2.92
C ALA A 71 1.90 -26.10 1.91
N THR A 72 3.19 -26.43 1.84
CA THR A 72 4.16 -25.83 0.89
C THR A 72 4.55 -26.79 -0.23
N ALA A 73 4.60 -28.08 0.06
CA ALA A 73 4.90 -29.14 -0.90
C ALA A 73 3.84 -30.25 -0.82
N PHE A 74 3.68 -30.96 -1.94
CA PHE A 74 2.75 -32.08 -2.09
C PHE A 74 3.47 -33.24 -2.76
N ASP A 75 3.10 -34.46 -2.38
CA ASP A 75 3.53 -35.70 -3.01
C ASP A 75 2.79 -35.95 -4.34
N ALA A 76 3.22 -36.95 -5.11
CA ALA A 76 2.54 -37.41 -6.34
C ALA A 76 1.06 -37.80 -6.09
N ASP A 77 0.76 -38.32 -4.90
CA ASP A 77 -0.60 -38.63 -4.41
C ASP A 77 -1.44 -37.38 -4.03
N GLY A 78 -0.90 -36.16 -4.15
CA GLY A 78 -1.54 -34.92 -3.71
C GLY A 78 -1.58 -34.73 -2.19
N LYS A 79 -0.93 -35.60 -1.41
CA LYS A 79 -0.81 -35.46 0.05
C LYS A 79 0.20 -34.36 0.41
N PRO A 80 -0.09 -33.49 1.39
CA PRO A 80 0.85 -32.44 1.81
C PRO A 80 2.05 -33.04 2.55
N THR A 81 3.26 -32.75 2.09
CA THR A 81 4.53 -33.26 2.65
C THR A 81 5.21 -32.25 3.57
N GLU A 82 5.13 -30.97 3.23
CA GLU A 82 5.69 -29.87 4.01
C GLU A 82 4.62 -28.84 4.38
N PHE A 83 4.81 -28.15 5.50
CA PHE A 83 3.86 -27.18 6.05
C PHE A 83 4.57 -25.95 6.61
N ILE A 84 3.89 -24.81 6.55
CA ILE A 84 4.33 -23.56 7.17
C ILE A 84 4.25 -23.67 8.69
N GLU A 85 5.38 -23.50 9.37
CA GLU A 85 5.45 -23.44 10.83
C GLU A 85 4.95 -22.10 11.39
N HIS A 86 4.82 -22.01 12.72
CA HIS A 86 4.20 -20.86 13.38
C HIS A 86 4.95 -19.53 13.13
N ASP A 87 6.29 -19.50 13.23
CA ASP A 87 7.03 -18.25 13.01
C ASP A 87 7.00 -17.77 11.54
N PRO A 88 7.20 -18.63 10.52
CA PRO A 88 6.90 -18.28 9.12
C PRO A 88 5.45 -17.81 8.90
N PHE A 89 4.45 -18.37 9.60
CA PHE A 89 3.07 -17.88 9.55
C PHE A 89 2.91 -16.47 10.12
N ARG A 90 3.67 -16.08 11.15
CA ARG A 90 3.62 -14.72 11.73
C ARG A 90 4.20 -13.67 10.77
N GLU A 91 5.27 -13.99 10.04
CA GLU A 91 5.81 -13.14 8.96
C GLU A 91 4.80 -13.00 7.81
N LEU A 92 4.15 -14.10 7.43
CA LEU A 92 3.10 -14.10 6.41
C LEU A 92 1.91 -13.21 6.80
N LEU A 93 1.42 -13.31 8.03
CA LEU A 93 0.33 -12.46 8.52
C LEU A 93 0.75 -10.98 8.55
N PHE A 94 2.00 -10.69 8.93
CA PHE A 94 2.56 -9.34 8.86
C PHE A 94 2.54 -8.80 7.43
N ARG A 95 2.88 -9.63 6.43
CA ARG A 95 2.78 -9.28 5.01
C ARG A 95 1.34 -8.95 4.60
N TRP A 96 0.35 -9.76 4.99
CA TRP A 96 -1.07 -9.47 4.69
C TRP A 96 -1.57 -8.19 5.38
N HIS A 97 -1.15 -7.92 6.62
CA HIS A 97 -1.44 -6.64 7.30
C HIS A 97 -0.83 -5.45 6.56
N LYS A 98 0.41 -5.57 6.06
CA LYS A 98 1.07 -4.54 5.24
C LYS A 98 0.30 -4.28 3.94
N GLU A 99 -0.14 -5.32 3.23
CA GLU A 99 -0.89 -5.19 1.99
C GLU A 99 -2.27 -4.53 2.20
N LEU A 100 -3.00 -4.93 3.25
CA LEU A 100 -4.26 -4.30 3.65
C LEU A 100 -4.06 -2.82 4.04
N ASN A 101 -2.97 -2.50 4.74
CA ASN A 101 -2.59 -1.12 5.05
C ASN A 101 -2.37 -0.31 3.77
N THR A 102 -1.58 -0.81 2.81
CA THR A 102 -1.36 -0.15 1.52
C THR A 102 -2.67 0.10 0.77
N ALA A 103 -3.56 -0.90 0.69
CA ALA A 103 -4.85 -0.79 0.01
C ALA A 103 -5.75 0.29 0.63
N LEU A 104 -5.99 0.23 1.95
CA LEU A 104 -6.86 1.18 2.65
C LEU A 104 -6.27 2.59 2.61
N ARG A 105 -4.97 2.76 2.85
CA ARG A 105 -4.30 4.06 2.77
C ARG A 105 -4.38 4.67 1.37
N SER A 106 -4.30 3.86 0.32
CA SER A 106 -4.47 4.33 -1.06
C SER A 106 -5.90 4.80 -1.35
N CYS A 107 -6.92 4.16 -0.76
CA CYS A 107 -8.31 4.58 -0.94
C CYS A 107 -8.61 5.88 -0.16
N LEU A 108 -8.08 6.01 1.06
CA LEU A 108 -8.26 7.19 1.92
C LEU A 108 -7.55 8.45 1.38
N ASN A 109 -6.47 8.29 0.62
CA ASN A 109 -5.77 9.43 -0.02
C ASN A 109 -6.51 10.04 -1.22
N GLY A 110 -7.62 9.45 -1.66
CA GLY A 110 -8.38 9.96 -2.81
C GLY A 110 -9.14 11.26 -2.53
N MET A 111 -9.68 11.83 -3.60
CA MET A 111 -10.72 12.87 -3.57
C MET A 111 -12.12 12.32 -3.82
N GLU A 112 -12.25 11.03 -4.16
CA GLU A 112 -13.52 10.38 -4.48
C GLU A 112 -14.31 10.00 -3.22
N TRP A 113 -15.48 10.63 -3.02
CA TRP A 113 -16.32 10.44 -1.83
C TRP A 113 -16.62 8.97 -1.55
N MET A 114 -17.01 8.22 -2.58
CA MET A 114 -17.43 6.83 -2.43
C MET A 114 -16.28 5.92 -1.98
N HIS A 115 -15.06 6.14 -2.50
CA HIS A 115 -13.89 5.33 -2.14
C HIS A 115 -13.41 5.65 -0.72
N ILE A 116 -13.46 6.92 -0.30
CA ILE A 116 -13.16 7.34 1.07
C ILE A 116 -14.18 6.71 2.03
N ARG A 117 -15.48 6.85 1.74
CA ARG A 117 -16.57 6.27 2.54
C ARG A 117 -16.41 4.75 2.68
N ASN A 118 -16.21 4.03 1.57
CA ASN A 118 -16.03 2.59 1.58
C ASN A 118 -14.78 2.18 2.38
N ALA A 119 -13.66 2.89 2.25
CA ALA A 119 -12.44 2.62 3.00
C ALA A 119 -12.60 2.88 4.51
N ILE A 120 -13.32 3.94 4.91
CA ILE A 120 -13.66 4.20 6.31
C ILE A 120 -14.56 3.09 6.86
N THR A 121 -15.57 2.64 6.10
CA THR A 121 -16.45 1.51 6.46
C THR A 121 -15.66 0.20 6.64
N VAL A 122 -14.73 -0.10 5.72
CA VAL A 122 -13.88 -1.31 5.84
C VAL A 122 -12.94 -1.20 7.03
N LEU A 123 -12.25 -0.06 7.21
CA LEU A 123 -11.38 0.19 8.36
C LEU A 123 -12.12 0.05 9.69
N LYS A 124 -13.35 0.59 9.79
CA LYS A 124 -14.24 0.42 10.95
C LYS A 124 -14.53 -1.05 11.23
N GLY A 125 -14.88 -1.85 10.22
CA GLY A 125 -15.24 -3.24 10.44
C GLY A 125 -14.07 -4.11 10.91
N VAL A 126 -12.84 -3.84 10.46
CA VAL A 126 -11.64 -4.61 10.84
C VAL A 126 -10.94 -4.11 12.10
N ILE A 127 -11.42 -3.03 12.73
CA ILE A 127 -10.74 -2.29 13.82
C ILE A 127 -10.43 -3.11 15.09
N ASP A 128 -11.05 -4.29 15.23
CA ASP A 128 -10.77 -5.23 16.33
C ASP A 128 -9.45 -5.99 16.18
N PHE A 129 -8.99 -6.21 14.95
CA PHE A 129 -7.79 -7.01 14.64
C PHE A 129 -6.75 -6.24 13.81
N PHE A 130 -7.13 -5.11 13.23
CA PHE A 130 -6.28 -4.28 12.37
C PHE A 130 -6.60 -2.79 12.57
N PRO A 131 -5.61 -1.88 12.65
CA PRO A 131 -4.17 -2.13 12.63
C PRO A 131 -3.65 -2.64 13.98
N ALA A 132 -2.79 -3.66 13.94
CA ALA A 132 -2.12 -4.22 15.12
C ALA A 132 -0.74 -3.59 15.40
N ILE A 133 -0.20 -2.80 14.47
CA ILE A 133 1.18 -2.31 14.48
C ILE A 133 1.19 -0.78 14.61
N ASN A 134 1.91 -0.24 15.60
CA ASN A 134 1.89 1.19 15.97
C ASN A 134 2.00 2.12 14.75
N PHE A 135 3.10 2.03 13.99
CA PHE A 135 3.36 2.89 12.84
C PHE A 135 2.28 2.82 11.75
N MET A 136 1.66 1.65 11.52
CA MET A 136 0.55 1.53 10.57
C MET A 136 -0.69 2.29 11.06
N ALA A 137 -0.94 2.25 12.37
CA ALA A 137 -2.06 2.90 13.01
C ALA A 137 -1.88 4.42 13.13
N ASP A 138 -0.67 4.88 13.45
CA ASP A 138 -0.32 6.32 13.47
C ASP A 138 -0.54 6.96 12.10
N LYS A 139 -0.18 6.25 11.01
CA LYS A 139 -0.45 6.71 9.64
C LYS A 139 -1.95 6.78 9.29
N PHE A 140 -2.78 5.90 9.85
CA PHE A 140 -4.24 6.06 9.74
C PHE A 140 -4.78 7.22 10.57
N LEU A 141 -4.25 7.45 11.78
CA LEU A 141 -4.65 8.62 12.59
C LEU A 141 -4.36 9.93 11.87
N GLU A 142 -3.18 10.05 11.24
CA GLU A 142 -2.80 11.19 10.40
C GLU A 142 -3.78 11.39 9.24
N GLN A 143 -4.01 10.36 8.43
CA GLN A 143 -4.92 10.44 7.27
C GLN A 143 -6.38 10.71 7.67
N LEU A 144 -6.88 10.08 8.73
CA LEU A 144 -8.25 10.33 9.22
C LEU A 144 -8.40 11.77 9.72
N LYS A 145 -7.39 12.32 10.42
CA LYS A 145 -7.40 13.73 10.83
C LYS A 145 -7.45 14.67 9.62
N THR A 146 -6.61 14.43 8.60
CA THR A 146 -6.63 15.21 7.34
C THR A 146 -7.99 15.14 6.65
N ILE A 147 -8.65 13.97 6.60
CA ILE A 147 -10.00 13.84 6.05
C ILE A 147 -11.02 14.61 6.90
N THR A 148 -10.98 14.49 8.24
CA THR A 148 -11.87 15.23 9.12
C THR A 148 -11.80 16.73 8.86
N GLU A 149 -10.58 17.30 8.77
CA GLU A 149 -10.33 18.72 8.54
C GLU A 149 -10.73 19.17 7.13
N ARG A 150 -10.30 18.43 6.09
CA ARG A 150 -10.61 18.71 4.68
C ARG A 150 -12.11 18.73 4.41
N GLU A 151 -12.81 17.70 4.86
CA GLU A 151 -14.25 17.55 4.60
C GLU A 151 -15.09 18.43 5.55
N ALA A 152 -14.58 18.83 6.72
CA ALA A 152 -15.24 19.83 7.58
C ALA A 152 -15.19 21.24 6.96
N ALA A 153 -14.08 21.62 6.34
CA ALA A 153 -13.93 22.92 5.68
C ALA A 153 -14.92 23.10 4.51
N SER A 154 -15.37 22.00 3.87
CA SER A 154 -16.38 22.02 2.81
C SER A 154 -17.71 22.65 3.23
N LYS A 155 -18.01 22.76 4.54
CA LYS A 155 -19.23 23.41 5.07
C LYS A 155 -19.40 24.87 4.67
N ASN A 156 -18.30 25.60 4.50
CA ASN A 156 -18.31 27.05 4.35
C ASN A 156 -17.89 27.50 2.93
N ALA A 157 -17.63 26.56 2.03
CA ALA A 157 -17.33 26.86 0.64
C ALA A 157 -18.64 27.02 -0.17
N PRO A 158 -18.67 27.88 -1.22
CA PRO A 158 -19.72 27.78 -2.24
C PRO A 158 -19.70 26.37 -2.85
N GLU A 159 -20.82 25.93 -3.44
CA GLU A 159 -20.94 24.59 -4.02
C GLU A 159 -19.85 24.31 -5.06
N SER A 160 -18.78 23.67 -4.60
CA SER A 160 -17.78 23.03 -5.46
C SER A 160 -18.34 21.73 -6.00
N GLU A 161 -17.79 21.21 -7.10
CA GLU A 161 -18.16 19.92 -7.71
C GLU A 161 -18.19 18.73 -6.72
N HIS A 162 -17.57 18.89 -5.55
CA HIS A 162 -17.41 17.86 -4.54
C HIS A 162 -18.53 17.87 -3.47
N GLY A 163 -19.29 18.96 -3.34
CA GLY A 163 -20.43 19.10 -2.40
C GLY A 163 -20.05 19.13 -0.90
N HIS A 164 -21.05 19.31 -0.03
CA HIS A 164 -20.88 19.35 1.44
C HIS A 164 -20.74 17.93 2.05
N ARG A 165 -19.51 17.43 2.14
CA ARG A 165 -19.19 16.05 2.59
C ARG A 165 -19.04 15.90 4.10
N VAL A 166 -19.93 16.55 4.85
CA VAL A 166 -19.90 16.61 6.32
C VAL A 166 -19.99 15.21 6.95
N ASP A 167 -20.67 14.29 6.28
CA ASP A 167 -20.77 12.88 6.63
C ASP A 167 -19.41 12.17 6.69
N LEU A 168 -18.50 12.48 5.76
CA LEU A 168 -17.13 11.94 5.77
C LEU A 168 -16.34 12.47 6.96
N SER A 169 -16.49 13.76 7.28
CA SER A 169 -15.82 14.37 8.43
C SER A 169 -16.26 13.71 9.76
N VAL A 170 -17.59 13.54 9.95
CA VAL A 170 -18.14 12.91 11.16
C VAL A 170 -17.75 11.43 11.26
N THR A 171 -17.80 10.68 10.16
CA THR A 171 -17.41 9.26 10.17
C THR A 171 -15.90 9.09 10.37
N ALA A 172 -15.05 9.87 9.69
CA ALA A 172 -13.60 9.85 9.89
C ALA A 172 -13.22 10.17 11.34
N GLN A 173 -13.83 11.20 11.95
CA GLN A 173 -13.61 11.58 13.35
C GLN A 173 -14.04 10.49 14.34
N THR A 174 -15.12 9.77 14.01
CA THR A 174 -15.59 8.63 14.81
C THR A 174 -14.54 7.51 14.80
N ILE A 175 -14.01 7.15 13.62
CA ILE A 175 -13.00 6.08 13.50
C ILE A 175 -11.66 6.50 14.10
N TYR A 176 -11.27 7.77 13.95
CA TYR A 176 -10.08 8.34 14.62
C TYR A 176 -10.15 8.16 16.14
N SER A 177 -11.31 8.49 16.74
CA SER A 177 -11.52 8.34 18.18
C SER A 177 -11.56 6.87 18.64
N GLU A 178 -12.16 5.98 17.84
CA GLU A 178 -12.16 4.55 18.15
C GLU A 178 -10.76 3.93 18.04
N LEU A 179 -10.00 4.34 17.02
CA LEU A 179 -8.63 3.91 16.81
C LEU A 179 -7.71 4.37 17.95
N GLN A 180 -7.83 5.61 18.43
CA GLN A 180 -7.09 6.08 19.59
C GLN A 180 -7.31 5.24 20.86
N LYS A 181 -8.55 4.81 21.13
CA LYS A 181 -8.87 3.94 22.30
C LYS A 181 -8.16 2.59 22.27
N ARG A 182 -7.64 2.18 21.11
CA ARG A 182 -6.97 0.89 20.91
C ARG A 182 -5.44 0.98 20.91
N LYS A 183 -4.86 2.17 21.14
CA LYS A 183 -3.40 2.40 21.23
C LYS A 183 -2.66 1.43 22.16
N SER A 184 -3.27 1.07 23.29
CA SER A 184 -2.72 0.11 24.26
C SER A 184 -2.60 -1.33 23.75
N LYS A 185 -3.30 -1.69 22.67
CA LYS A 185 -3.26 -3.02 22.04
C LYS A 185 -2.26 -3.10 20.88
N TRP A 186 -1.69 -1.97 20.44
CA TRP A 186 -0.75 -1.97 19.32
C TRP A 186 0.62 -2.45 19.79
N ILE A 187 1.29 -3.21 18.92
CA ILE A 187 2.60 -3.78 19.20
C ILE A 187 3.63 -3.34 18.16
N LEU A 188 4.90 -3.32 18.56
CA LEU A 188 6.00 -3.08 17.64
C LEU A 188 6.11 -4.24 16.63
N VAL A 189 6.67 -3.94 15.46
CA VAL A 189 6.90 -4.93 14.40
C VAL A 189 7.67 -6.15 14.91
N GLN A 190 8.68 -5.96 15.77
CA GLN A 190 9.47 -7.03 16.38
C GLN A 190 8.67 -7.95 17.32
N ALA A 191 7.63 -7.43 17.98
CA ALA A 191 6.73 -8.24 18.81
C ALA A 191 5.68 -8.97 17.95
N PHE A 192 5.25 -8.37 16.83
CA PHE A 192 4.37 -9.02 15.87
C PHE A 192 5.07 -10.22 15.22
N ARG A 193 6.29 -10.00 14.74
CA ARG A 193 7.17 -11.02 14.16
C ARG A 193 8.50 -11.07 14.95
N PRO A 194 8.65 -12.01 15.90
CA PRO A 194 9.96 -12.35 16.44
C PRO A 194 10.77 -12.80 15.24
N GLY A 195 11.83 -12.07 14.92
CA GLY A 195 12.60 -12.37 13.72
C GLY A 195 13.14 -13.79 13.79
N LEU A 196 13.05 -14.52 12.68
CA LEU A 196 13.96 -15.65 12.44
C LEU A 196 15.38 -15.19 12.82
N PRO A 197 16.16 -15.98 13.56
CA PRO A 197 17.52 -15.59 13.93
C PRO A 197 18.25 -15.20 12.65
N LYS A 198 18.80 -13.97 12.67
CA LYS A 198 19.45 -13.33 11.53
C LYS A 198 20.45 -14.32 10.93
N ARG A 199 20.10 -14.92 9.78
CA ARG A 199 20.98 -15.85 9.06
C ARG A 199 22.32 -15.14 8.91
N GLU A 200 23.36 -15.70 9.52
CA GLU A 200 24.53 -14.92 9.93
C GLU A 200 25.20 -14.26 8.73
N ALA A 201 24.96 -12.96 8.59
CA ALA A 201 25.92 -12.09 7.92
C ALA A 201 27.13 -12.03 8.85
N LYS A 202 28.08 -12.95 8.61
CA LYS A 202 29.36 -13.00 9.30
C LYS A 202 30.01 -11.63 9.22
N ASP A 203 30.49 -11.20 10.39
CA ASP A 203 31.50 -10.17 10.62
C ASP A 203 31.49 -8.95 9.70
N GLU A 204 30.98 -7.85 10.26
CA GLU A 204 31.82 -6.66 10.37
C GLU A 204 31.43 -5.89 11.65
N ALA A 205 32.20 -6.14 12.71
CA ALA A 205 32.07 -5.41 13.96
C ALA A 205 32.66 -4.00 13.81
N ARG A 206 31.96 -3.01 14.37
CA ARG A 206 32.44 -1.62 14.48
C ARG A 206 33.82 -1.57 15.14
N VAL A 207 34.77 -0.93 14.49
CA VAL A 207 35.93 -0.31 15.17
C VAL A 207 35.80 1.20 15.01
N ALA A 208 35.77 1.92 16.13
CA ALA A 208 35.77 3.38 16.14
C ALA A 208 37.19 3.91 15.89
N PRO A 209 37.39 5.04 15.18
CA PRO A 209 38.71 5.61 14.96
C PRO A 209 39.19 6.32 16.23
N ALA A 210 40.06 5.66 16.99
CA ALA A 210 40.89 6.30 18.01
C ALA A 210 42.23 6.74 17.39
N ASN A 211 42.66 7.96 17.72
CA ASN A 211 43.87 8.57 17.16
C ASN A 211 45.11 7.68 17.33
N SER A 212 45.85 7.46 16.24
CA SER A 212 47.25 7.03 16.31
C SER A 212 48.10 7.71 15.25
N SER A 213 49.21 8.27 15.73
CA SER A 213 50.21 9.00 14.96
C SER A 213 50.78 8.15 13.81
N LEU A 214 50.69 8.64 12.57
CA LEU A 214 51.36 8.06 11.41
C LEU A 214 52.71 8.73 11.18
N ARG A 215 53.77 7.92 11.06
CA ARG A 215 55.16 8.37 10.93
C ARG A 215 55.39 9.12 9.62
N ALA A 216 56.02 10.28 9.71
CA ALA A 216 56.55 11.00 8.56
C ALA A 216 57.88 10.37 8.08
N SER A 217 57.82 9.48 7.09
CA SER A 217 58.87 9.28 6.07
C SER A 217 58.42 8.25 5.01
N ALA A 218 57.90 8.73 3.88
CA ALA A 218 57.75 7.98 2.64
C ALA A 218 57.73 8.97 1.46
N ALA A 219 58.36 8.64 0.34
CA ALA A 219 58.66 9.58 -0.73
C ALA A 219 57.45 9.94 -1.61
N GLU A 220 57.44 11.18 -2.11
CA GLU A 220 56.34 11.77 -2.89
C GLU A 220 56.30 11.23 -4.33
N PHE A 221 55.17 10.60 -4.70
CA PHE A 221 54.97 9.98 -6.02
C PHE A 221 54.41 10.99 -7.03
N LYS A 222 55.21 11.33 -8.06
CA LYS A 222 54.83 12.27 -9.13
C LYS A 222 54.32 11.54 -10.39
N PRO A 223 53.04 11.66 -10.78
CA PRO A 223 52.56 11.10 -12.05
C PRO A 223 53.00 11.98 -13.22
N ASN A 224 53.83 11.42 -14.10
CA ASN A 224 54.38 12.12 -15.26
C ASN A 224 53.42 11.96 -16.47
N ALA A 225 52.86 13.06 -16.98
CA ALA A 225 51.84 13.03 -18.04
C ALA A 225 52.36 13.53 -19.39
N SER A 226 52.56 12.62 -20.35
CA SER A 226 52.65 12.89 -21.80
C SER A 226 52.60 11.54 -22.55
N LYS A 227 52.09 11.39 -23.80
CA LYS A 227 51.83 12.32 -24.91
C LYS A 227 50.62 11.83 -25.74
N ARG A 228 49.91 12.72 -26.45
CA ARG A 228 49.79 12.67 -27.94
C ARG A 228 49.32 14.00 -28.56
N HIS A 229 49.98 14.38 -29.65
CA HIS A 229 49.69 15.53 -30.56
C HIS A 229 48.46 15.27 -31.47
N LYS A 230 47.88 16.20 -32.27
CA LYS A 230 48.32 17.44 -32.98
C LYS A 230 47.03 18.28 -33.33
N ARG A 231 46.96 19.62 -33.14
CA ARG A 231 47.19 20.76 -34.10
C ARG A 231 46.23 20.79 -35.32
N CYS A 232 45.59 21.88 -35.79
CA CYS A 232 45.67 23.37 -35.65
C CYS A 232 44.26 24.00 -35.35
N GLY A 233 44.00 25.32 -35.25
CA GLY A 233 44.83 26.54 -35.11
C GLY A 233 44.35 27.78 -35.94
N LEU A 234 44.48 29.01 -35.38
CA LEU A 234 44.32 30.38 -35.97
C LEU A 234 42.88 30.90 -36.25
N GLU A 235 42.46 32.17 -36.02
CA GLU A 235 43.02 33.46 -35.48
C GLU A 235 41.87 34.24 -34.76
N ALA A 236 42.04 34.87 -33.58
CA ALA A 236 42.56 36.23 -33.22
C ALA A 236 41.46 37.30 -33.00
N GLY A 237 41.64 38.18 -31.99
CA GLY A 237 40.60 39.09 -31.41
C GLY A 237 40.61 40.55 -31.94
N PRO A 238 40.43 41.62 -31.10
CA PRO A 238 40.41 41.68 -29.63
C PRO A 238 39.33 42.58 -28.93
N ALA A 239 39.16 42.33 -27.63
CA ALA A 239 38.93 43.25 -26.48
C ALA A 239 38.31 44.66 -26.61
N ASN A 240 37.29 45.00 -25.78
CA ASN A 240 37.44 45.74 -24.51
C ASN A 240 36.14 46.34 -23.89
N HIS A 241 36.17 46.44 -22.54
CA HIS A 241 35.55 47.43 -21.63
C HIS A 241 34.02 47.61 -21.39
N GLU A 242 33.73 47.65 -20.06
CA GLU A 242 32.85 48.56 -19.29
C GLU A 242 31.33 48.34 -19.03
N TYR A 243 31.03 48.33 -17.72
CA TYR A 243 29.90 48.90 -16.97
C TYR A 243 28.51 49.07 -17.64
N GLY A 244 27.47 48.53 -16.97
CA GLY A 244 26.08 48.91 -17.24
C GLY A 244 25.05 48.18 -16.37
N THR A 245 24.51 48.86 -15.36
CA THR A 245 23.39 48.39 -14.51
C THR A 245 22.04 48.49 -15.24
N SER A 246 21.13 47.52 -15.06
CA SER A 246 19.69 47.70 -14.75
C SER A 246 18.80 46.52 -15.18
N ASP A 247 17.67 46.37 -14.47
CA ASP A 247 16.64 45.36 -14.71
C ASP A 247 15.97 45.48 -16.09
N HIS A 248 15.50 44.34 -16.63
CA HIS A 248 14.06 44.14 -16.87
C HIS A 248 13.71 42.70 -17.30
N THR A 249 12.71 42.14 -16.60
CA THR A 249 11.70 41.14 -17.06
C THR A 249 12.05 40.20 -18.24
N LYS A 250 12.24 38.90 -17.94
CA LYS A 250 12.16 37.81 -18.92
C LYS A 250 10.96 36.90 -18.68
N THR A 251 9.92 37.07 -19.49
CA THR A 251 8.84 36.08 -19.68
C THR A 251 9.34 35.00 -20.64
N CYS A 252 9.56 33.77 -20.16
CA CYS A 252 9.98 32.66 -21.03
C CYS A 252 8.78 31.87 -21.57
N LEU A 253 8.76 31.71 -22.89
CA LEU A 253 7.77 30.99 -23.66
C LEU A 253 7.95 29.46 -23.53
N TYR A 254 6.83 28.71 -23.49
CA TYR A 254 6.83 27.28 -23.76
C TYR A 254 6.43 27.01 -25.22
N PRO A 255 7.15 26.15 -25.98
CA PRO A 255 6.78 25.83 -27.35
C PRO A 255 5.45 25.05 -27.43
N ARG A 256 4.56 25.48 -28.33
CA ARG A 256 3.31 24.80 -28.65
C ARG A 256 3.60 23.65 -29.60
N LEU A 257 3.35 22.40 -29.20
CA LEU A 257 3.37 21.26 -30.12
C LEU A 257 2.05 21.18 -30.89
N ASP A 258 2.16 21.19 -32.21
CA ASP A 258 1.04 21.12 -33.15
C ASP A 258 0.72 19.64 -33.46
N SER A 259 -0.55 19.25 -33.34
CA SER A 259 -0.99 17.87 -33.54
C SER A 259 -2.35 17.79 -34.22
N ARG A 260 -2.35 17.99 -35.55
CA ARG A 260 -3.48 17.60 -36.41
C ARG A 260 -3.59 16.08 -36.47
N ALA A 261 -4.74 15.55 -36.05
CA ALA A 261 -5.20 14.20 -36.37
C ALA A 261 -6.65 14.27 -36.89
N PRO A 262 -7.05 13.44 -37.88
CA PRO A 262 -8.31 13.63 -38.59
C PRO A 262 -9.53 13.09 -37.82
N THR A 263 -10.63 13.83 -37.90
CA THR A 263 -11.93 13.48 -37.31
C THR A 263 -12.54 12.25 -38.00
N ARG A 264 -12.78 11.16 -37.26
CA ARG A 264 -13.56 10.02 -37.75
C ARG A 264 -15.02 10.17 -37.34
N ALA A 265 -15.93 10.15 -38.31
CA ALA A 265 -17.35 10.39 -38.07
C ALA A 265 -17.99 9.30 -37.19
N THR A 266 -18.76 9.72 -36.18
CA THR A 266 -19.58 8.86 -35.33
C THR A 266 -20.90 8.54 -36.05
N GLN A 267 -21.09 7.30 -36.49
CA GLN A 267 -22.41 6.84 -36.92
C GLN A 267 -23.30 6.63 -35.69
N VAL A 268 -24.47 7.28 -35.68
CA VAL A 268 -25.49 7.12 -34.64
C VAL A 268 -26.25 5.82 -34.91
N LEU A 269 -26.04 4.81 -34.07
CA LEU A 269 -26.85 3.58 -34.06
C LEU A 269 -28.11 3.80 -33.22
N ASN A 270 -29.27 3.82 -33.88
CA ASN A 270 -30.57 3.85 -33.20
C ASN A 270 -30.85 2.52 -32.48
N PRO A 271 -31.42 2.53 -31.27
CA PRO A 271 -31.85 1.30 -30.60
C PRO A 271 -33.10 0.70 -31.28
N PRO A 272 -33.27 -0.64 -31.26
CA PRO A 272 -34.42 -1.30 -31.88
C PRO A 272 -35.71 -1.00 -31.12
N LYS A 273 -36.80 -0.76 -31.88
CA LYS A 273 -38.15 -0.59 -31.34
C LYS A 273 -38.69 -1.94 -30.82
N TRP A 274 -39.04 -2.00 -29.54
CA TRP A 274 -39.82 -3.10 -29.00
C TRP A 274 -41.29 -2.95 -29.44
N GLN A 275 -41.77 -3.87 -30.28
CA GLN A 275 -43.19 -4.02 -30.56
C GLN A 275 -43.84 -4.80 -29.42
N GLY A 276 -44.52 -4.09 -28.52
CA GLY A 276 -45.41 -4.73 -27.54
C GLY A 276 -46.67 -5.23 -28.24
N ALA A 277 -46.97 -6.53 -28.12
CA ALA A 277 -48.26 -7.06 -28.51
C ALA A 277 -49.35 -6.49 -27.59
N GLY A 278 -50.47 -6.06 -28.18
CA GLY A 278 -51.60 -5.52 -27.44
C GLY A 278 -52.47 -6.60 -26.80
N GLU A 279 -53.17 -6.16 -25.75
CA GLU A 279 -54.59 -6.44 -25.50
C GLU A 279 -55.03 -7.91 -25.34
N CYS A 280 -55.31 -8.27 -24.08
CA CYS A 280 -56.50 -9.04 -23.73
C CYS A 280 -56.89 -8.75 -22.26
N TRP A 281 -57.78 -7.78 -22.06
CA TRP A 281 -58.51 -7.56 -20.81
C TRP A 281 -59.98 -7.34 -21.17
N GLU A 282 -60.84 -8.29 -20.80
CA GLU A 282 -62.28 -8.07 -20.63
C GLU A 282 -62.82 -9.19 -19.74
N GLY A 283 -63.51 -8.86 -18.64
CA GLY A 283 -63.96 -9.88 -17.69
C GLY A 283 -64.28 -9.46 -16.25
N ALA A 284 -64.80 -8.24 -16.01
CA ALA A 284 -65.65 -7.84 -14.87
C ALA A 284 -65.89 -6.32 -14.88
#